data_AF-J4TEP7-F1
#
_entry.id   AF-J4TEP7-F1
#
_cell.length_a   1.000
_cell.length_b   1.000
_cell.length_c   1.000
_cell.angle_alpha   90.00
_cell.angle_beta   90.00
_cell.angle_gamma   90.00
#
_symmetry.space_group_name_H-M   'P 1'
#
loop_
_entity.id
_entity.type
_entity.pdbx_description
1 polymer ?
#
loop_
_entity_poly.entity_id
_entity_poly.type
_entity_poly.pdbx_seq_one_letter_code
_entity_poly.pdbx_strand_id
1 'polypeptide(L)'
;MLCICVAAAGYFAWVQFRAYQQGQHAEELAEIDRERRVALLEVDGCQARLDLLFSMTDRLLKAGGMQVPVDIGRDIDLCLARGIMSASGRAEMERTKLIRLFPIND
;
A
#
# COMPACT_ATOMS: atom_id res chain seq x y z
N MET A 1 -23.35 43.69 20.24
CA MET A 1 -23.22 42.95 18.96
C MET A 1 -21.82 42.39 18.70
N LEU A 2 -20.73 43.04 19.13
CA LEU A 2 -19.35 42.56 18.93
C LEU A 2 -19.04 41.16 19.53
N CYS A 3 -19.64 40.79 20.67
CA CYS A 3 -19.35 39.51 21.33
C CYS A 3 -19.84 38.28 20.53
N ILE A 4 -20.89 38.41 19.73
CA ILE A 4 -21.45 37.31 18.95
C ILE A 4 -20.51 36.96 17.78
N CYS A 5 -19.84 37.96 17.20
CA CYS A 5 -18.91 37.76 16.09
C CYS A 5 -17.64 37.01 16.53
N VAL A 6 -17.12 37.29 17.73
CA VAL A 6 -15.92 36.62 18.26
C VAL A 6 -16.21 35.15 18.60
N ALA A 7 -17.37 34.87 19.18
CA ALA A 7 -17.80 33.50 19.49
C ALA A 7 -18.00 32.66 18.22
N ALA A 8 -18.62 33.23 17.18
CA ALA A 8 -18.79 32.55 15.89
C ALA A 8 -17.44 32.27 15.22
N ALA A 9 -16.53 33.25 15.18
CA ALA A 9 -15.19 33.06 14.60
C ALA A 9 -14.38 31.98 15.34
N GLY A 10 -14.46 31.94 16.68
CA GLY A 10 -13.83 30.89 17.48
C GLY A 10 -14.41 29.50 17.21
N TYR A 11 -15.73 29.39 17.04
CA TYR A 11 -16.38 28.11 16.71
C TYR A 11 -15.97 27.60 15.32
N PHE A 12 -15.96 28.47 14.30
CA PHE A 12 -15.52 28.11 12.94
C PHE A 12 -14.04 27.68 12.91
N ALA A 13 -13.16 28.40 13.61
CA ALA A 13 -11.76 28.02 13.73
C ALA A 13 -11.59 26.63 14.39
N TRP A 14 -12.39 26.32 15.42
CA TRP A 14 -12.31 25.04 16.11
C TRP A 14 -12.81 23.87 15.25
N VAL A 15 -13.88 24.07 14.47
CA VAL A 15 -14.39 23.06 13.54
C VAL A 15 -13.36 22.75 12.44
N GLN A 16 -12.73 23.77 11.87
CA GLN A 16 -11.68 23.57 10.87
C GLN A 16 -10.46 22.86 11.43
N PHE A 17 -10.03 23.21 12.65
CA PHE A 17 -8.93 22.55 13.32
C PHE A 17 -9.23 21.07 13.62
N ARG A 18 -10.46 20.74 14.02
CA ARG A 18 -10.88 19.35 14.27
C ARG A 18 -10.90 18.53 12.98
N ALA A 19 -11.39 19.11 11.88
CA ALA A 19 -11.35 18.45 10.58
C ALA A 19 -9.91 18.22 10.10
N TYR A 20 -9.03 19.20 10.30
CA TYR A 20 -7.60 19.08 10.00
C TYR A 20 -6.92 18.00 10.84
N GLN A 21 -7.12 17.99 12.17
CA GLN A 21 -6.59 16.96 13.06
C GLN A 21 -7.10 15.56 12.69
N GLN A 22 -8.37 15.44 12.31
CA GLN A 22 -8.94 14.15 11.92
C GLN A 22 -8.30 13.63 10.62
N GLY A 23 -8.02 14.51 9.67
CA GLY A 23 -7.24 14.17 8.47
C GLY A 23 -5.82 13.71 8.81
N GLN A 24 -5.12 14.47 9.67
CA GLN A 24 -3.76 14.13 10.10
C GLN A 24 -3.70 12.80 10.84
N HIS A 25 -4.64 12.52 11.75
CA HIS A 25 -4.68 11.23 12.45
C HIS A 25 -4.96 10.05 11.51
N ALA A 26 -5.82 10.25 10.50
CA ALA A 26 -6.09 9.21 9.51
C ALA A 26 -4.86 8.93 8.63
N GLU A 27 -4.11 9.97 8.27
CA GLU A 27 -2.87 9.87 7.51
C GLU A 27 -1.76 9.18 8.33
N GLU A 28 -1.58 9.57 9.59
CA GLU A 28 -0.62 8.96 10.51
C GLU A 28 -0.92 7.47 10.74
N LEU A 29 -2.19 7.11 10.94
CA LEU A 29 -2.62 5.71 11.06
C LEU A 29 -2.33 4.92 9.77
N ALA A 30 -2.56 5.52 8.60
CA ALA A 30 -2.28 4.88 7.32
C ALA A 30 -0.77 4.69 7.08
N GLU A 31 0.05 5.64 7.52
CA GLU A 31 1.51 5.54 7.47
C GLU A 31 2.02 4.44 8.41
N ILE A 32 1.50 4.36 9.64
CA ILE A 32 1.84 3.29 10.59
C ILE A 32 1.42 1.91 10.04
N ASP A 33 0.23 1.78 9.45
CA ASP A 33 -0.20 0.52 8.82
C ASP A 33 0.74 0.12 7.66
N ARG A 34 1.16 1.11 6.86
CA ARG A 34 2.10 0.89 5.77
C ARG A 34 3.45 0.40 6.27
N GLU A 35 4.04 1.08 7.24
CA GLU A 35 5.34 0.68 7.83
C GLU A 35 5.25 -0.71 8.49
N ARG A 36 4.13 -1.01 9.17
CA ARG A 36 3.90 -2.34 9.72
C ARG A 36 3.83 -3.42 8.64
N ARG A 37 3.19 -3.15 7.50
CA ARG A 37 3.20 -4.07 6.35
C ARG A 37 4.59 -4.26 5.76
N VAL A 38 5.35 -3.18 5.60
CA VAL A 38 6.75 -3.27 5.12
C VAL A 38 7.54 -4.19 6.04
N ALA A 39 7.45 -3.98 7.36
CA ALA A 39 8.14 -4.82 8.33
C ALA A 39 7.73 -6.30 8.23
N LEU A 40 6.45 -6.60 7.99
CA LEU A 40 5.99 -7.98 7.78
C LEU A 40 6.54 -8.60 6.48
N LEU A 41 6.59 -7.83 5.40
CA LEU A 41 7.10 -8.27 4.09
C LEU A 41 8.64 -8.36 4.07
N GLU A 42 9.33 -7.61 4.93
CA GLU A 42 10.78 -7.64 5.03
C GLU A 42 11.26 -8.94 5.70
N VAL A 43 10.49 -9.49 6.65
CA VAL A 43 10.82 -10.72 7.38
C VAL A 43 11.03 -11.91 6.43
N ASP A 44 10.21 -12.03 5.39
CA ASP A 44 10.28 -13.12 4.41
C ASP A 44 10.82 -12.67 3.04
N GLY A 45 11.26 -11.41 2.92
CA GLY A 45 11.71 -10.84 1.65
C GLY A 45 10.65 -10.89 0.55
N CYS A 46 9.38 -10.73 0.91
CA CYS A 46 8.21 -10.79 0.03
C CYS A 46 7.88 -12.19 -0.54
N GLN A 47 8.58 -13.24 -0.08
CA GLN A 47 8.54 -14.53 -0.75
C GLN A 47 7.19 -15.24 -0.58
N ALA A 48 6.53 -15.14 0.58
CA ALA A 48 5.20 -15.73 0.76
C ALA A 48 4.16 -15.10 -0.17
N ARG A 49 4.34 -13.81 -0.52
CA ARG A 49 3.43 -13.09 -1.41
C ARG A 49 3.62 -13.50 -2.87
N LEU A 50 4.87 -13.76 -3.25
CA LEU A 50 5.21 -14.32 -4.55
C LEU A 50 4.71 -15.76 -4.71
N ASP A 51 4.89 -16.60 -3.70
CA ASP A 51 4.35 -17.97 -3.70
C ASP A 51 2.83 -17.96 -3.89
N LEU A 52 2.14 -17.04 -3.19
CA LEU A 52 0.71 -16.88 -3.33
C LEU A 52 0.35 -16.40 -4.75
N LEU A 53 1.07 -15.42 -5.30
CA LEU A 53 0.90 -14.95 -6.66
C LEU A 53 1.08 -16.09 -7.67
N PHE A 54 2.13 -16.91 -7.55
CA PHE A 54 2.41 -18.02 -8.45
C PHE A 54 1.36 -19.13 -8.34
N SER A 55 0.92 -19.47 -7.13
CA SER A 55 -0.14 -20.45 -6.91
C SER A 55 -1.47 -20.05 -7.57
N MET A 56 -1.74 -18.74 -7.64
CA MET A 56 -2.92 -18.19 -8.29
C MET A 56 -2.72 -17.98 -9.79
N THR A 57 -1.50 -17.68 -10.23
CA THR A 57 -1.17 -17.44 -11.64
C THR A 57 -1.50 -18.65 -12.50
N ASP A 58 -1.22 -19.87 -12.06
CA ASP A 58 -1.61 -21.09 -12.79
C ASP A 58 -3.14 -21.19 -12.97
N ARG A 59 -3.90 -20.79 -11.96
CA ARG A 59 -5.38 -20.80 -11.97
C ARG A 59 -5.97 -19.66 -12.80
N LEU A 60 -5.40 -18.47 -12.71
CA LEU A 60 -5.84 -17.27 -13.42
C LEU A 60 -5.50 -17.33 -14.91
N LEU A 61 -4.34 -17.90 -15.26
CA LEU A 61 -3.96 -18.17 -16.66
C LEU A 61 -4.92 -19.15 -17.33
N LYS A 62 -5.38 -20.18 -16.60
CA LYS A 62 -6.38 -21.14 -17.10
C LYS A 62 -7.77 -20.53 -17.30
N ALA A 63 -8.11 -19.45 -16.59
CA ALA A 63 -9.40 -18.78 -16.65
C ALA A 63 -9.52 -17.71 -17.76
N GLY A 64 -8.49 -17.54 -18.60
CA GLY A 64 -8.55 -16.64 -19.77
C GLY A 64 -8.19 -15.17 -19.50
N GLY A 65 -7.62 -14.85 -18.33
CA GLY A 65 -7.14 -13.51 -18.04
C GLY A 65 -6.38 -13.44 -16.71
N MET A 66 -5.16 -12.89 -16.74
CA MET A 66 -4.39 -12.67 -15.53
C MET A 66 -4.92 -11.43 -14.79
N GLN A 67 -5.60 -11.64 -13.68
CA GLN A 67 -6.07 -10.57 -12.82
C GLN A 67 -5.48 -10.77 -11.43
N VAL A 68 -4.41 -10.03 -11.13
CA VAL A 68 -3.75 -10.08 -9.83
C VAL A 68 -4.66 -9.40 -8.79
N PRO A 69 -4.96 -10.06 -7.65
CA PRO A 69 -5.68 -9.41 -6.56
C PRO A 69 -4.97 -8.14 -6.09
N VAL A 70 -5.75 -7.07 -5.88
CA VAL A 70 -5.24 -5.72 -5.57
C VAL A 70 -4.29 -5.71 -4.37
N ASP A 71 -4.59 -6.49 -3.32
CA ASP A 71 -3.75 -6.56 -2.13
C ASP A 71 -2.40 -7.23 -2.42
N ILE A 72 -2.38 -8.25 -3.28
CA ILE A 72 -1.13 -8.95 -3.66
C ILE A 72 -0.27 -8.04 -4.50
N GLY A 73 -0.87 -7.37 -5.48
CA GLY A 73 -0.14 -6.44 -6.32
C GLY A 73 0.44 -5.27 -5.52
N ARG A 74 -0.33 -4.72 -4.58
CA ARG A 74 0.14 -3.65 -3.70
C ARG A 74 1.32 -4.05 -2.83
N ASP A 75 1.28 -5.25 -2.25
CA ASP A 75 2.39 -5.74 -1.44
C ASP A 75 3.65 -5.98 -2.27
N ILE A 76 3.52 -6.54 -3.48
CA ILE A 76 4.65 -6.76 -4.41
C ILE A 76 5.23 -5.43 -4.89
N ASP A 77 4.40 -4.46 -5.24
CA ASP A 77 4.83 -3.10 -5.58
C ASP A 77 5.58 -2.45 -4.40
N LEU A 78 5.10 -2.64 -3.18
CA LEU A 78 5.74 -2.14 -1.97
C LEU A 78 7.12 -2.79 -1.76
N CYS A 79 7.21 -4.10 -1.99
CA CYS A 79 8.47 -4.84 -1.92
C CYS A 79 9.50 -4.38 -2.95
N LEU A 80 9.04 -4.09 -4.18
CA LEU A 80 9.85 -3.55 -5.26
C LEU A 80 10.32 -2.13 -4.94
N ALA A 81 9.40 -1.23 -4.55
CA ALA A 81 9.70 0.17 -4.28
C ALA A 81 10.63 0.37 -3.07
N ARG A 82 10.54 -0.51 -2.06
CA ARG A 82 11.43 -0.48 -0.88
C ARG A 82 12.70 -1.29 -1.06
N GLY A 83 12.86 -2.04 -2.16
CA GLY A 83 14.04 -2.86 -2.41
C GLY A 83 14.21 -4.04 -1.45
N ILE A 84 13.15 -4.44 -0.73
CA ILE A 84 13.17 -5.53 0.25
C ILE A 84 12.90 -6.91 -0.38
N MET A 85 12.56 -6.94 -1.67
CA MET A 85 12.31 -8.21 -2.36
C MET A 85 13.58 -9.05 -2.47
N SER A 86 13.46 -10.33 -2.12
CA SER A 86 14.56 -11.28 -2.20
C SER A 86 15.09 -11.44 -3.64
N ALA A 87 16.38 -11.72 -3.78
CA ALA A 87 17.01 -11.94 -5.09
C ALA A 87 16.40 -13.15 -5.82
N SER A 88 16.04 -14.20 -5.07
CA SER A 88 15.31 -15.36 -5.59
C SER A 88 13.94 -14.98 -6.13
N GLY A 89 13.17 -14.21 -5.35
CA GLY A 89 11.83 -13.77 -5.74
C GLY A 89 11.85 -12.89 -7.00
N ARG A 90 12.82 -11.97 -7.08
CA ARG A 90 13.04 -11.14 -8.26
C ARG A 90 13.38 -11.96 -9.50
N ALA A 91 14.31 -12.91 -9.38
CA ALA A 91 14.67 -13.82 -10.48
C ALA A 91 13.47 -14.67 -10.95
N GLU A 92 12.59 -15.07 -10.04
CA GLU A 92 11.42 -15.88 -10.35
C GLU A 92 10.33 -15.05 -11.07
N MET A 93 10.12 -13.80 -10.65
CA MET A 93 9.25 -12.84 -11.34
C MET A 93 9.75 -12.50 -12.75
N GLU A 94 11.07 -12.41 -12.94
CA GLU A 94 11.68 -12.20 -14.26
C GLU A 94 11.48 -13.42 -15.17
N ARG A 95 11.73 -14.64 -14.65
CA ARG A 95 11.50 -15.90 -15.40
C ARG A 95 10.07 -16.06 -15.88
N THR A 96 9.12 -15.71 -15.03
CA THR A 96 7.68 -15.83 -15.31
C THR A 96 7.11 -14.63 -16.07
N LYS A 97 7.93 -13.61 -16.37
CA LYS A 97 7.54 -12.34 -17.01
C LYS A 97 6.48 -11.55 -16.23
N LEU A 98 6.18 -11.93 -14.98
CA LEU A 98 5.23 -11.23 -14.11
C LEU A 98 5.76 -9.86 -13.70
N ILE A 99 7.08 -9.66 -13.72
CA ILE A 99 7.69 -8.35 -13.45
C ILE A 99 7.17 -7.24 -14.38
N ARG A 100 6.63 -7.57 -15.56
CA ARG A 100 6.03 -6.60 -16.48
C ARG A 100 4.69 -6.03 -16.01
N LEU A 101 4.06 -6.67 -15.03
CA LEU A 101 2.77 -6.25 -14.47
C LEU A 101 2.94 -5.23 -13.34
N PHE A 102 4.15 -5.12 -12.80
CA PHE A 102 4.50 -4.28 -11.67
C PHE A 102 5.54 -3.25 -12.15
N PRO A 103 5.10 -2.08 -12.65
CA PRO A 103 6.02 -1.05 -13.09
C PRO A 103 6.82 -0.55 -11.88
N ILE A 104 8.12 -0.81 -11.88
CA ILE A 104 9.05 -0.19 -10.94
C ILE A 104 9.11 1.28 -11.36
N ASN A 105 8.46 2.16 -10.60
CA ASN A 105 8.72 3.59 -10.70
C ASN A 105 10.12 3.82 -10.10
N ASP A 106 11.14 3.79 -10.95
CA ASP A 106 12.48 4.35 -10.67
C ASP A 106 12.38 5.85 -10.36
#